data_AF-W9L3F8-F1
#
_entry.id   AF-W9L3F8-F1
#
_cell.length_a   1.000
_cell.length_b   1.000
_cell.length_c   1.000
_cell.angle_alpha   90.00
_cell.angle_beta   90.00
_cell.angle_gamma   90.00
#
_symmetry.space_group_name_H-M   'P 1'
#
loop_
_entity.id
_entity.type
_entity.pdbx_description
1 polymer ?
#
loop_
_entity_poly.entity_id
_entity_poly.type
_entity_poly.pdbx_seq_one_letter_code
_entity_poly.pdbx_strand_id
1 'polypeptide(L)'
;MPHSIEAEAMSSPSNVKDEPTEETGISDDTPNAPEADVKMNETEDVKKEAKQLEDLFDDVDSDEEFPSSAAVQPSSQVAPLFDAMTLKASDPEVMRSFYQRLFPWRYLFQWLNHSPTPTNDFGNREFAFTLQNDAYLRYQSFPTADMLRKDVLRLMPSRFEIGPVYTTNPRDRKQLRNSSAFKPLAKELCFDIDLTDYDDIRTCCDKANICNKCWQFMTMAIKVVDVALREDFGFKHIMWVYSGRRGAHAWVCDRKVRSMDDQKRRAIAGYLEVVKGGAQSGKKVNVRRPLHPHLARSLEILKTHFQEDVLDVQDPWASAEQSEKLLQLLPNQNLNESLRRKWDAAPGRASASKWADIDAVAKSGASKNLDARQLLEAKQDIVLEYTYPRLDIEVSKKLNHLLKSPFVVHPGTGRVCVPINTKNLEDFDPLGVPTVQDLLAEIDSWKGEEEEGGKGTADWEKTSLKPYIEQFRHFVNGLMKDEKDVKVKREREDESMDF
;
A
#
# COMPACT_ATOMS: atom_id res chain seq x y z
N MET A 1 14.66 21.38 -54.61
CA MET A 1 14.99 19.97 -54.30
C MET A 1 13.71 19.30 -53.83
N PRO A 2 13.13 18.37 -54.60
CA PRO A 2 11.83 17.75 -54.28
C PRO A 2 11.92 16.22 -54.05
N HIS A 3 10.84 15.66 -53.47
CA HIS A 3 10.40 14.24 -53.46
C HIS A 3 11.19 13.26 -52.56
N SER A 4 10.65 12.19 -51.95
CA SER A 4 9.31 11.59 -51.78
C SER A 4 9.46 10.33 -50.87
N ILE A 5 8.39 9.96 -50.16
CA ILE A 5 7.79 8.61 -49.94
C ILE A 5 8.72 7.37 -49.75
N GLU A 6 8.50 6.57 -48.69
CA GLU A 6 7.91 5.19 -48.69
C GLU A 6 8.37 4.28 -47.53
N ALA A 7 7.48 3.34 -47.18
CA ALA A 7 7.59 2.33 -46.13
C ALA A 7 8.36 1.09 -46.59
N GLU A 8 8.86 0.26 -45.66
CA GLU A 8 8.79 -1.20 -45.79
C GLU A 8 9.13 -1.96 -44.50
N ALA A 9 8.60 -3.17 -44.43
CA ALA A 9 8.54 -4.05 -43.27
C ALA A 9 9.47 -5.27 -43.41
N MET A 10 9.59 -5.99 -42.29
CA MET A 10 9.95 -7.41 -42.14
C MET A 10 11.40 -7.86 -42.41
N SER A 11 12.01 -8.49 -41.39
CA SER A 11 12.36 -9.92 -41.49
C SER A 11 12.84 -10.48 -40.14
N SER A 12 12.22 -11.58 -39.72
CA SER A 12 12.78 -12.56 -38.78
C SER A 12 13.75 -13.48 -39.52
N PRO A 13 14.65 -14.18 -38.82
CA PRO A 13 14.81 -15.61 -39.15
C PRO A 13 14.91 -16.54 -37.93
N SER A 14 14.04 -17.56 -37.97
CA SER A 14 14.27 -19.01 -37.80
C SER A 14 15.03 -19.61 -36.60
N ASN A 15 14.27 -20.36 -35.80
CA ASN A 15 14.43 -21.80 -35.41
C ASN A 15 15.74 -22.55 -35.73
N VAL A 16 16.25 -23.27 -34.72
CA VAL A 16 16.96 -24.56 -34.86
C VAL A 16 16.49 -25.53 -33.76
N LYS A 17 16.36 -26.81 -34.15
CA LYS A 17 15.72 -27.98 -33.50
C LYS A 17 16.63 -28.80 -32.57
N ASP A 18 15.98 -29.45 -31.59
CA ASP A 18 16.03 -30.83 -31.04
C ASP A 18 17.31 -31.72 -30.89
N GLU A 19 17.42 -32.26 -29.65
CA GLU A 19 17.70 -33.66 -29.19
C GLU A 19 19.13 -34.30 -29.24
N PRO A 20 19.42 -35.43 -28.52
CA PRO A 20 19.07 -35.88 -27.13
C PRO A 20 20.21 -36.68 -26.38
N THR A 21 19.88 -37.32 -25.24
CA THR A 21 20.53 -38.48 -24.52
C THR A 21 21.82 -38.22 -23.69
N GLU A 22 22.13 -38.85 -22.55
CA GLU A 22 21.89 -40.21 -21.99
C GLU A 22 21.79 -40.24 -20.45
N GLU A 23 21.11 -41.28 -19.94
CA GLU A 23 21.13 -41.81 -18.57
C GLU A 23 22.46 -42.50 -18.23
N THR A 24 22.89 -42.44 -16.97
CA THR A 24 23.50 -43.61 -16.28
C THR A 24 23.22 -43.51 -14.78
N GLY A 25 22.54 -44.53 -14.25
CA GLY A 25 22.41 -44.78 -12.82
C GLY A 25 23.49 -45.75 -12.34
N ILE A 26 23.91 -45.63 -11.08
CA ILE A 26 24.57 -46.70 -10.32
C ILE A 26 24.07 -46.67 -8.86
N SER A 27 23.63 -47.85 -8.44
CA SER A 27 23.23 -48.41 -7.14
C SER A 27 24.25 -48.19 -6.00
N ASP A 28 23.82 -47.83 -4.78
CA ASP A 28 23.41 -48.72 -3.66
C ASP A 28 24.60 -49.12 -2.77
N ASP A 29 24.50 -48.81 -1.47
CA ASP A 29 24.88 -49.68 -0.35
C ASP A 29 24.85 -48.91 0.98
N THR A 30 23.87 -49.30 1.81
CA THR A 30 23.86 -49.10 3.26
C THR A 30 24.59 -50.27 3.93
N PRO A 31 25.07 -50.08 5.17
CA PRO A 31 24.81 -51.13 6.15
C PRO A 31 24.24 -50.60 7.46
N ASN A 32 23.46 -51.50 8.04
CA ASN A 32 22.47 -51.35 9.10
C ASN A 32 23.07 -51.62 10.51
N ALA A 33 22.26 -51.29 11.53
CA ALA A 33 22.17 -51.86 12.90
C ALA A 33 22.67 -51.01 14.10
N PRO A 34 22.06 -51.15 15.30
CA PRO A 34 20.63 -51.41 15.59
C PRO A 34 20.02 -50.49 16.68
N GLU A 35 18.68 -50.49 16.70
CA GLU A 35 17.80 -49.88 17.70
C GLU A 35 17.82 -50.60 19.07
N ALA A 36 17.51 -49.84 20.13
CA ALA A 36 17.05 -50.35 21.41
C ALA A 36 15.77 -49.62 21.83
N ASP A 37 14.66 -50.36 21.80
CA ASP A 37 13.33 -49.99 22.30
C ASP A 37 13.32 -49.73 23.82
N VAL A 38 12.70 -48.62 24.25
CA VAL A 38 12.08 -48.52 25.58
C VAL A 38 10.70 -47.89 25.45
N LYS A 39 9.68 -48.64 25.88
CA LYS A 39 8.25 -48.27 25.87
C LYS A 39 7.89 -47.26 26.97
N MET A 40 7.07 -46.30 26.53
CA MET A 40 6.06 -45.45 27.17
C MET A 40 5.75 -45.59 28.67
N ASN A 41 5.49 -44.45 29.32
CA ASN A 41 4.31 -44.32 30.19
C ASN A 41 3.73 -42.89 30.16
N GLU A 42 2.41 -42.82 30.07
CA GLU A 42 1.59 -41.64 29.75
C GLU A 42 1.24 -40.76 30.96
N THR A 43 1.07 -39.47 30.64
CA THR A 43 -0.01 -38.55 31.09
C THR A 43 -0.33 -38.43 32.58
N GLU A 44 0.14 -37.36 33.22
CA GLU A 44 -0.63 -36.63 34.24
C GLU A 44 -0.25 -35.13 34.41
N ASP A 45 0.81 -34.62 33.76
CA ASP A 45 1.30 -33.25 34.00
C ASP A 45 0.74 -32.13 33.10
N VAL A 46 0.01 -32.45 32.03
CA VAL A 46 -0.39 -31.46 30.99
C VAL A 46 -1.39 -30.40 31.51
N LYS A 47 -2.10 -30.65 32.61
CA LYS A 47 -3.08 -29.68 33.16
C LYS A 47 -2.50 -28.67 34.16
N LYS A 48 -1.30 -28.89 34.69
CA LYS A 48 -0.63 -27.92 35.58
C LYS A 48 0.25 -26.94 34.80
N GLU A 49 0.84 -27.38 33.69
CA GLU A 49 1.66 -26.52 32.83
C GLU A 49 0.84 -25.46 32.09
N ALA A 50 -0.41 -25.76 31.71
CA ALA A 50 -1.27 -24.78 31.04
C ALA A 50 -1.59 -23.54 31.90
N LYS A 51 -1.61 -23.67 33.24
CA LYS A 51 -1.81 -22.53 34.15
C LYS A 51 -0.53 -21.76 34.46
N GLN A 52 0.65 -22.38 34.38
CA GLN A 52 1.93 -21.68 34.53
C GLN A 52 2.36 -20.94 33.26
N LEU A 53 1.81 -21.32 32.09
CA LEU A 53 2.04 -20.60 30.83
C LEU A 53 1.23 -19.30 30.72
N GLU A 54 0.03 -19.21 31.31
CA GLU A 54 -0.76 -17.96 31.30
C GLU A 54 -0.14 -16.87 32.19
N ASP A 55 0.49 -17.24 33.32
CA ASP A 55 1.19 -16.29 34.22
C ASP A 55 2.55 -15.80 33.66
N LEU A 56 3.10 -16.43 32.61
CA LEU A 56 4.33 -15.99 31.92
C LEU A 56 4.08 -14.82 30.95
N PHE A 57 2.81 -14.43 30.71
CA PHE A 57 2.46 -13.36 29.78
C PHE A 57 2.21 -12.00 30.43
N ASP A 58 2.14 -11.91 31.77
CA ASP A 58 2.12 -10.62 32.48
C ASP A 58 3.54 -10.03 32.64
N ASP A 59 4.60 -10.85 32.54
CA ASP A 59 5.99 -10.40 32.71
C ASP A 59 6.68 -9.93 31.41
N VAL A 60 6.03 -10.07 30.24
CA VAL A 60 6.59 -9.60 28.95
C VAL A 60 6.17 -8.15 28.62
N ASP A 61 5.37 -7.52 29.48
CA ASP A 61 5.08 -6.08 29.48
C ASP A 61 6.17 -5.24 30.20
N SER A 62 7.22 -5.90 30.71
CA SER A 62 8.39 -5.21 31.23
C SER A 62 9.30 -4.77 30.07
N ASP A 63 9.45 -3.46 29.89
CA ASP A 63 10.45 -2.78 29.05
C ASP A 63 11.92 -3.05 29.50
N GLU A 64 12.20 -4.22 30.06
CA GLU A 64 13.48 -4.64 30.61
C GLU A 64 14.10 -5.73 29.77
N GLU A 65 14.68 -5.37 28.61
CA GLU A 65 15.94 -6.01 28.19
C GLU A 65 16.60 -5.34 26.98
N PHE A 66 16.66 -4.01 26.91
CA PHE A 66 17.69 -3.35 26.10
C PHE A 66 18.09 -2.04 26.76
N PRO A 67 19.37 -1.82 27.11
CA PRO A 67 19.83 -0.52 27.58
C PRO A 67 19.86 0.43 26.38
N SER A 68 18.70 1.04 26.08
CA SER A 68 18.65 2.24 25.27
C SER A 68 19.12 3.40 26.14
N SER A 69 20.16 4.07 25.65
CA SER A 69 20.69 5.36 26.12
C SER A 69 21.70 5.29 27.26
N ALA A 70 22.98 5.44 26.91
CA ALA A 70 23.92 6.13 27.79
C ALA A 70 23.34 7.53 28.11
N ALA A 71 23.35 7.89 29.39
CA ALA A 71 22.88 9.18 29.86
C ALA A 71 23.55 10.33 29.10
N VAL A 72 22.75 11.15 28.42
CA VAL A 72 23.20 12.44 27.93
C VAL A 72 23.34 13.35 29.14
N GLN A 73 24.56 13.77 29.47
CA GLN A 73 24.78 14.78 30.50
C GLN A 73 24.03 16.08 30.12
N PRO A 74 23.44 16.80 31.09
CA PRO A 74 22.73 18.04 30.78
C PRO A 74 23.75 19.10 30.36
N SER A 75 23.83 19.39 29.06
CA SER A 75 24.46 20.64 28.62
C SER A 75 23.48 21.77 28.88
N SER A 76 23.77 22.54 29.92
CA SER A 76 23.14 23.82 30.20
C SER A 76 23.56 24.83 29.12
N GLN A 77 22.93 24.75 27.96
CA GLN A 77 22.90 25.80 26.96
C GLN A 77 21.46 25.97 26.50
N VAL A 78 20.86 27.09 26.86
CA VAL A 78 19.56 27.53 26.37
C VAL A 78 19.71 27.72 24.85
N ALA A 79 19.30 26.72 24.07
CA ALA A 79 19.18 26.86 22.63
C ALA A 79 18.14 27.98 22.35
N PRO A 80 18.37 28.84 21.36
CA PRO A 80 17.36 29.81 20.96
C PRO A 80 16.07 29.05 20.62
N LEU A 81 14.93 29.56 21.12
CA LEU A 81 13.60 29.01 20.83
C LEU A 81 13.47 28.85 19.30
N PHE A 82 13.47 27.60 18.85
CA PHE A 82 13.33 27.22 17.45
C PHE A 82 11.87 27.39 17.06
N ASP A 83 11.53 28.48 16.37
CA ASP A 83 10.16 28.69 15.90
C ASP A 83 9.91 27.90 14.60
N ALA A 84 9.64 26.60 14.76
CA ALA A 84 9.37 25.67 13.66
C ALA A 84 8.24 26.13 12.74
N MET A 85 7.32 26.99 13.22
CA MET A 85 6.19 27.51 12.44
C MET A 85 6.61 28.48 11.34
N THR A 86 7.77 29.11 11.47
CA THR A 86 8.28 30.07 10.48
C THR A 86 9.05 29.41 9.34
N LEU A 87 9.45 28.15 9.52
CA LEU A 87 10.26 27.41 8.56
C LEU A 87 9.40 26.56 7.62
N LYS A 88 9.93 26.32 6.42
CA LYS A 88 9.31 25.38 5.47
C LYS A 88 9.44 23.96 6.02
N ALA A 89 8.46 23.12 5.75
CA ALA A 89 8.51 21.70 6.14
C ALA A 89 9.76 20.97 5.61
N SER A 90 10.24 21.36 4.43
CA SER A 90 11.45 20.81 3.82
C SER A 90 12.76 21.32 4.43
N ASP A 91 12.70 22.23 5.40
CA ASP A 91 13.88 22.77 6.05
C ASP A 91 14.66 21.66 6.77
N PRO A 92 15.99 21.55 6.57
CA PRO A 92 16.79 20.50 7.17
C PRO A 92 16.73 20.44 8.71
N GLU A 93 16.54 21.57 9.39
CA GLU A 93 16.46 21.61 10.87
C GLU A 93 15.11 21.10 11.37
N VAL A 94 14.02 21.46 10.69
CA VAL A 94 12.67 20.92 10.94
C VAL A 94 12.66 19.40 10.75
N MET A 95 13.18 18.93 9.61
CA MET A 95 13.24 17.51 9.29
C MET A 95 14.17 16.74 10.25
N ARG A 96 15.32 17.32 10.63
CA ARG A 96 16.23 16.74 11.62
C ARG A 96 15.53 16.55 12.96
N SER A 97 14.81 17.57 13.44
CA SER A 97 14.09 17.50 14.71
C SER A 97 13.03 16.39 14.69
N PHE A 98 12.26 16.28 13.60
CA PHE A 98 11.29 15.21 13.41
C PHE A 98 11.92 13.81 13.43
N TYR A 99 12.94 13.57 12.59
CA TYR A 99 13.58 12.26 12.52
C TYR A 99 14.35 11.90 13.81
N GLN A 100 14.78 12.90 14.58
CA GLN A 100 15.49 12.66 15.83
C GLN A 100 14.53 12.27 16.97
N ARG A 101 13.35 12.90 17.03
CA ARG A 101 12.47 12.87 18.22
C ARG A 101 11.15 12.12 18.01
N LEU A 102 10.59 12.16 16.79
CA LEU A 102 9.21 11.76 16.51
C LEU A 102 9.10 10.50 15.66
N PHE A 103 10.06 10.25 14.76
CA PHE A 103 9.97 9.12 13.84
C PHE A 103 10.03 7.76 14.58
N PRO A 104 9.10 6.81 14.31
CA PRO A 104 8.98 5.55 15.04
C PRO A 104 10.00 4.49 14.58
N TRP A 105 11.29 4.74 14.82
CA TRP A 105 12.40 3.87 14.36
C TRP A 105 12.26 2.41 14.80
N ARG A 106 11.90 2.18 16.07
CA ARG A 106 11.72 0.83 16.63
C ARG A 106 10.65 0.06 15.87
N TYR A 107 9.47 0.65 15.71
CA TYR A 107 8.34 -0.02 15.04
C TYR A 107 8.57 -0.18 13.54
N LEU A 108 9.23 0.79 12.88
CA LEU A 108 9.61 0.64 11.47
C LEU A 108 10.57 -0.56 11.29
N PHE A 109 11.56 -0.68 12.17
CA PHE A 109 12.49 -1.80 12.17
C PHE A 109 11.77 -3.13 12.42
N GLN A 110 10.99 -3.23 13.50
CA GLN A 110 10.26 -4.46 13.83
C GLN A 110 9.29 -4.90 12.71
N TRP A 111 8.62 -3.95 12.07
CA TRP A 111 7.76 -4.21 10.91
C TRP A 111 8.54 -4.84 9.74
N LEU A 112 9.68 -4.26 9.37
CA LEU A 112 10.45 -4.68 8.19
C LEU A 112 11.35 -5.89 8.45
N ASN A 113 11.70 -6.11 9.71
CA ASN A 113 12.56 -7.20 10.19
C ASN A 113 11.75 -8.44 10.60
N HIS A 114 10.45 -8.29 10.81
CA HIS A 114 9.52 -9.37 11.20
C HIS A 114 9.92 -10.12 12.48
N SER A 115 10.74 -9.49 13.31
CA SER A 115 11.35 -10.03 14.52
C SER A 115 11.80 -8.87 15.43
N PRO A 116 11.80 -9.04 16.76
CA PRO A 116 12.40 -8.06 17.66
C PRO A 116 13.92 -7.97 17.51
N THR A 117 14.60 -9.06 17.10
CA THR A 117 16.06 -9.13 16.95
C THR A 117 16.47 -9.07 15.48
N PRO A 118 17.58 -8.38 15.11
CA PRO A 118 18.02 -8.23 13.73
C PRO A 118 18.13 -9.55 12.95
N THR A 119 17.59 -9.54 11.74
CA THR A 119 17.66 -10.66 10.78
C THR A 119 18.06 -10.15 9.39
N ASN A 120 18.21 -11.08 8.45
CA ASN A 120 18.46 -10.73 7.05
C ASN A 120 17.28 -9.99 6.39
N ASP A 121 16.06 -10.06 6.93
CA ASP A 121 14.89 -9.34 6.40
C ASP A 121 15.05 -7.81 6.55
N PHE A 122 15.89 -7.36 7.48
CA PHE A 122 16.31 -5.96 7.57
C PHE A 122 17.71 -5.74 6.96
N GLY A 123 18.69 -6.59 7.31
CA GLY A 123 20.08 -6.45 6.89
C GLY A 123 20.31 -6.48 5.37
N ASN A 124 19.50 -7.26 4.65
CA ASN A 124 19.56 -7.37 3.18
C ASN A 124 18.45 -6.59 2.47
N ARG A 125 17.71 -5.74 3.19
CA ARG A 125 16.66 -4.92 2.60
C ARG A 125 17.23 -3.70 1.91
N GLU A 126 16.73 -3.45 0.69
CA GLU A 126 17.03 -2.20 0.00
C GLU A 126 16.21 -1.04 0.58
N PHE A 127 16.90 0.06 0.85
CA PHE A 127 16.34 1.39 0.99
C PHE A 127 16.87 2.27 -0.14
N ALA A 128 16.04 3.19 -0.62
CA ALA A 128 16.44 4.24 -1.53
C ALA A 128 16.21 5.61 -0.90
N PHE A 129 17.20 6.48 -0.97
CA PHE A 129 17.13 7.84 -0.43
C PHE A 129 17.07 8.85 -1.57
N THR A 130 16.07 9.73 -1.54
CA THR A 130 16.06 10.95 -2.36
C THR A 130 16.59 12.09 -1.49
N LEU A 131 17.71 12.70 -1.88
CA LEU A 131 18.28 13.83 -1.17
C LEU A 131 17.58 15.15 -1.55
N GLN A 132 17.91 16.24 -0.84
CA GLN A 132 17.34 17.57 -1.11
C GLN A 132 17.71 18.13 -2.49
N ASN A 133 18.83 17.68 -3.06
CA ASN A 133 19.27 18.02 -4.42
C ASN A 133 18.79 17.02 -5.48
N ASP A 134 17.75 16.25 -5.18
CA ASP A 134 17.17 15.20 -6.03
C ASP A 134 18.12 14.03 -6.39
N ALA A 135 19.30 13.96 -5.77
CA ALA A 135 20.17 12.80 -5.92
C ALA A 135 19.47 11.54 -5.36
N TYR A 136 19.40 10.50 -6.18
CA TYR A 136 18.71 9.26 -5.86
C TYR A 136 19.70 8.14 -5.55
N LEU A 137 19.79 7.77 -4.27
CA LEU A 137 20.73 6.79 -3.75
C LEU A 137 20.03 5.46 -3.50
N ARG A 138 20.12 4.55 -4.47
CA ARG A 138 19.59 3.18 -4.36
C ARG A 138 20.53 2.23 -3.63
N TYR A 139 20.01 1.04 -3.31
CA TYR A 139 20.75 -0.08 -2.72
C TYR A 139 21.46 0.30 -1.42
N GLN A 140 20.84 1.18 -0.62
CA GLN A 140 21.22 1.35 0.78
C GLN A 140 20.64 0.17 1.56
N SER A 141 21.28 -0.19 2.65
CA SER A 141 20.87 -1.27 3.56
C SER A 141 21.50 -1.03 4.91
N PHE A 142 20.87 -1.57 5.95
CA PHE A 142 21.24 -1.31 7.33
C PHE A 142 21.01 -2.57 8.15
N PRO A 143 21.93 -2.95 9.06
CA PRO A 143 21.73 -4.11 9.92
C PRO A 143 20.75 -3.83 11.08
N THR A 144 20.60 -2.57 11.50
CA THR A 144 19.79 -2.18 12.66
C THR A 144 19.07 -0.84 12.45
N ALA A 145 18.04 -0.58 13.26
CA ALA A 145 17.31 0.68 13.30
C ALA A 145 18.25 1.88 13.53
N ASP A 146 19.24 1.74 14.42
CA ASP A 146 20.18 2.82 14.75
C ASP A 146 21.08 3.19 13.58
N MET A 147 21.51 2.20 12.78
CA MET A 147 22.32 2.47 11.59
C MET A 147 21.51 3.18 10.50
N LEU A 148 20.24 2.80 10.32
CA LEU A 148 19.33 3.52 9.44
C LEU A 148 19.11 4.96 9.95
N ARG A 149 18.77 5.13 11.23
CA ARG A 149 18.57 6.44 11.88
C ARG A 149 19.78 7.34 11.73
N LYS A 150 20.98 6.82 11.98
CA LYS A 150 22.26 7.55 11.84
C LYS A 150 22.44 8.09 10.42
N ASP A 151 22.20 7.27 9.40
CA ASP A 151 22.37 7.68 8.02
C ASP A 151 21.27 8.64 7.56
N VAL A 152 20.02 8.46 8.00
CA VAL A 152 18.93 9.42 7.75
C VAL A 152 19.26 10.78 8.37
N LEU A 153 19.73 10.84 9.63
CA LEU A 153 20.10 12.10 10.30
C LEU A 153 21.36 12.75 9.70
N ARG A 154 22.25 11.96 9.09
CA ARG A 154 23.47 12.44 8.42
C ARG A 154 23.19 13.01 7.03
N LEU A 155 22.42 12.27 6.22
CA LEU A 155 22.14 12.62 4.82
C LEU A 155 20.93 13.56 4.67
N MET A 156 20.02 13.51 5.63
CA MET A 156 18.75 14.23 5.66
C MET A 156 17.95 14.18 4.34
N PRO A 157 17.56 12.96 3.92
CA PRO A 157 16.81 12.78 2.67
C PRO A 157 15.45 13.47 2.73
N SER A 158 14.99 13.99 1.60
CA SER A 158 13.64 14.55 1.44
C SER A 158 12.57 13.47 1.59
N ARG A 159 12.88 12.24 1.18
CA ARG A 159 12.11 11.03 1.44
C ARG A 159 13.00 9.79 1.31
N PHE A 160 12.54 8.69 1.87
CA PHE A 160 13.10 7.38 1.57
C PHE A 160 12.03 6.35 1.23
N GLU A 161 12.43 5.38 0.43
CA GLU A 161 11.59 4.33 -0.14
C GLU A 161 12.13 2.97 0.31
N ILE A 162 11.22 2.00 0.44
CA ILE A 162 11.49 0.65 0.93
C ILE A 162 11.36 -0.33 -0.23
N GLY A 163 12.43 -1.09 -0.43
CA GLY A 163 12.57 -2.10 -1.47
C GLY A 163 12.45 -3.52 -0.93
N PRO A 164 12.82 -4.51 -1.74
CA PRO A 164 12.81 -5.90 -1.33
C PRO A 164 13.98 -6.25 -0.40
N VAL A 165 13.83 -7.39 0.25
CA VAL A 165 14.91 -8.17 0.84
C VAL A 165 15.64 -8.92 -0.26
N TYR A 166 16.96 -8.80 -0.32
CA TYR A 166 17.80 -9.49 -1.29
C TYR A 166 18.48 -10.73 -0.72
N THR A 167 19.02 -11.57 -1.60
CA THR A 167 19.88 -12.72 -1.24
C THR A 167 21.12 -12.32 -0.44
N THR A 168 21.66 -11.14 -0.68
CA THR A 168 22.84 -10.59 -0.01
C THR A 168 22.66 -9.11 0.26
N ASN A 169 23.57 -8.52 1.04
CA ASN A 169 23.57 -7.09 1.32
C ASN A 169 23.56 -6.24 0.01
N PRO A 170 22.55 -5.39 -0.21
CA PRO A 170 22.45 -4.50 -1.38
C PRO A 170 23.66 -3.59 -1.64
N ARG A 171 24.36 -3.17 -0.59
CA ARG A 171 25.55 -2.30 -0.70
C ARG A 171 26.74 -3.03 -1.32
N ASP A 172 26.81 -4.35 -1.13
CA ASP A 172 27.90 -5.20 -1.61
C ASP A 172 27.64 -5.78 -3.01
N ARG A 173 26.50 -5.45 -3.64
CA ARG A 173 26.09 -6.03 -4.93
C ARG A 173 27.15 -5.94 -6.04
N LYS A 174 28.00 -4.91 -6.01
CA LYS A 174 29.07 -4.69 -7.00
C LYS A 174 30.30 -5.57 -6.79
N GLN A 175 30.42 -6.19 -5.61
CA GLN A 175 31.52 -7.08 -5.24
C GLN A 175 31.22 -8.56 -5.58
N LEU A 176 29.98 -8.87 -5.95
CA LEU A 176 29.57 -10.23 -6.29
C LEU A 176 30.18 -10.66 -7.63
N ARG A 177 30.89 -11.79 -7.61
CA ARG A 177 31.47 -12.40 -8.82
C ARG A 177 30.41 -12.82 -9.83
N ASN A 178 29.26 -13.29 -9.34
CA ASN A 178 28.11 -13.66 -10.16
C ASN A 178 26.95 -12.69 -9.88
N SER A 179 26.69 -11.79 -10.81
CA SER A 179 25.61 -10.80 -10.69
C SER A 179 24.22 -11.44 -10.61
N SER A 180 24.02 -12.63 -11.20
CA SER A 180 22.75 -13.37 -11.13
C SER A 180 22.45 -13.93 -9.73
N ALA A 181 23.44 -13.97 -8.84
CA ALA A 181 23.24 -14.33 -7.43
C ALA A 181 22.52 -13.22 -6.64
N PHE A 182 22.58 -11.96 -7.11
CA PHE A 182 21.88 -10.82 -6.49
C PHE A 182 20.45 -10.74 -7.01
N LYS A 183 19.51 -11.31 -6.26
CA LYS A 183 18.10 -11.34 -6.64
C LYS A 183 17.21 -11.02 -5.44
N PRO A 184 16.06 -10.38 -5.67
CA PRO A 184 15.14 -10.07 -4.61
C PRO A 184 14.41 -11.36 -4.18
N LEU A 185 14.26 -11.56 -2.87
CA LEU A 185 13.70 -12.76 -2.25
C LEU A 185 12.30 -12.54 -1.71
N ALA A 186 12.09 -11.41 -1.05
CA ALA A 186 10.84 -11.10 -0.40
C ALA A 186 10.58 -9.60 -0.43
N LYS A 187 9.30 -9.22 -0.57
CA LYS A 187 8.81 -7.85 -0.40
C LYS A 187 7.33 -7.91 -0.13
N GLU A 188 6.84 -7.05 0.75
CA GLU A 188 5.41 -6.78 0.90
C GLU A 188 4.75 -6.57 -0.49
N LEU A 189 3.52 -7.05 -0.66
CA LEU A 189 2.74 -6.72 -1.87
C LEU A 189 2.16 -5.32 -1.68
N CYS A 190 2.48 -4.43 -2.60
CA CYS A 190 2.10 -3.02 -2.49
C CYS A 190 1.06 -2.64 -3.55
N PHE A 191 0.18 -1.71 -3.19
CA PHE A 191 -0.72 -1.03 -4.11
C PHE A 191 -0.58 0.48 -3.90
N ASP A 192 -0.60 1.24 -4.98
CA ASP A 192 -0.57 2.71 -4.96
C ASP A 192 -1.78 3.25 -5.73
N ILE A 193 -2.41 4.25 -5.15
CA ILE A 193 -3.62 4.90 -5.65
C ILE A 193 -3.41 6.41 -5.51
N ASP A 194 -3.37 7.13 -6.63
CA ASP A 194 -3.23 8.59 -6.66
C ASP A 194 -4.49 9.24 -7.25
N LEU A 195 -4.97 10.31 -6.61
CA LEU A 195 -6.13 11.06 -7.09
C LEU A 195 -5.95 11.70 -8.48
N THR A 196 -4.73 11.86 -9.00
CA THR A 196 -4.56 12.31 -10.40
C THR A 196 -5.11 11.33 -11.41
N ASP A 197 -5.17 10.05 -11.07
CA ASP A 197 -5.76 9.06 -11.98
C ASP A 197 -7.26 9.26 -12.14
N TYR A 198 -7.89 10.12 -11.33
CA TYR A 198 -9.31 10.47 -11.36
C TYR A 198 -9.56 11.89 -11.91
N ASP A 199 -8.54 12.59 -12.44
CA ASP A 199 -8.65 13.98 -12.93
C ASP A 199 -9.67 14.19 -14.06
N ASP A 200 -10.00 13.13 -14.80
CA ASP A 200 -11.02 13.16 -15.86
C ASP A 200 -12.47 13.11 -15.34
N ILE A 201 -12.67 12.69 -14.07
CA ILE A 201 -14.00 12.53 -13.47
C ILE A 201 -14.22 13.36 -12.20
N ARG A 202 -13.17 13.82 -11.52
CA ARG A 202 -13.30 14.76 -10.40
C ARG A 202 -13.35 16.19 -10.91
N THR A 203 -14.20 17.02 -10.33
CA THR A 203 -14.43 18.41 -10.76
C THR A 203 -14.08 19.43 -9.67
N CYS A 204 -13.98 19.00 -8.42
CA CYS A 204 -13.74 19.90 -7.29
C CYS A 204 -12.28 20.35 -7.14
N CYS A 205 -11.34 19.60 -7.70
CA CYS A 205 -9.89 19.85 -7.62
C CYS A 205 -9.21 19.33 -8.89
N ASP A 206 -8.02 19.84 -9.18
CA ASP A 206 -7.19 19.40 -10.29
C ASP A 206 -5.78 19.01 -9.81
N LYS A 207 -5.14 18.11 -10.58
CA LYS A 207 -3.72 17.77 -10.43
C LYS A 207 -3.36 17.43 -8.98
N ALA A 208 -2.66 18.34 -8.31
CA ALA A 208 -2.03 18.09 -7.02
C ALA A 208 -2.85 18.61 -5.82
N ASN A 209 -3.99 19.24 -6.12
CA ASN A 209 -4.94 19.74 -5.14
C ASN A 209 -5.91 18.62 -4.71
N ILE A 210 -6.32 18.67 -3.44
CA ILE A 210 -7.29 17.74 -2.88
C ILE A 210 -8.23 18.47 -1.92
N CYS A 211 -9.41 17.88 -1.72
CA CYS A 211 -10.33 18.23 -0.65
C CYS A 211 -11.13 16.98 -0.24
N ASN A 212 -11.93 17.10 0.81
CA ASN A 212 -12.70 15.97 1.34
C ASN A 212 -13.75 15.43 0.36
N LYS A 213 -14.14 16.20 -0.66
CA LYS A 213 -15.02 15.74 -1.74
C LYS A 213 -14.35 14.71 -2.64
N CYS A 214 -13.14 14.99 -3.15
CA CYS A 214 -12.44 14.03 -4.01
C CYS A 214 -11.71 12.95 -3.20
N TRP A 215 -11.48 13.14 -1.89
CA TRP A 215 -10.97 12.07 -1.04
C TRP A 215 -11.89 10.85 -1.00
N GLN A 216 -13.19 11.01 -1.27
CA GLN A 216 -14.12 9.88 -1.37
C GLN A 216 -13.73 8.85 -2.44
N PHE A 217 -12.98 9.23 -3.48
CA PHE A 217 -12.37 8.27 -4.41
C PHE A 217 -11.34 7.35 -3.73
N MET A 218 -10.58 7.86 -2.75
CA MET A 218 -9.68 7.02 -1.95
C MET A 218 -10.46 6.13 -1.00
N THR A 219 -11.52 6.64 -0.35
CA THR A 219 -12.42 5.83 0.49
C THR A 219 -13.00 4.65 -0.30
N MET A 220 -13.61 4.92 -1.46
CA MET A 220 -14.13 3.90 -2.37
C MET A 220 -13.07 2.87 -2.76
N ALA A 221 -11.88 3.35 -3.15
CA ALA A 221 -10.79 2.50 -3.59
C ALA A 221 -10.27 1.58 -2.47
N ILE A 222 -10.04 2.12 -1.27
CA ILE A 222 -9.60 1.36 -0.10
C ILE A 222 -10.64 0.31 0.28
N LYS A 223 -11.95 0.64 0.32
CA LYS A 223 -13.00 -0.35 0.63
C LYS A 223 -12.97 -1.54 -0.34
N VAL A 224 -12.98 -1.27 -1.64
CA VAL A 224 -13.03 -2.32 -2.66
C VAL A 224 -11.79 -3.20 -2.62
N VAL A 225 -10.60 -2.60 -2.52
CA VAL A 225 -9.34 -3.33 -2.51
C VAL A 225 -9.16 -4.10 -1.20
N ASP A 226 -9.42 -3.48 -0.04
CA ASP A 226 -9.26 -4.12 1.27
C ASP A 226 -10.19 -5.34 1.41
N VAL A 227 -11.46 -5.21 0.99
CA VAL A 227 -12.42 -6.32 0.97
C VAL A 227 -11.91 -7.46 0.09
N ALA A 228 -11.44 -7.17 -1.14
CA ALA A 228 -10.92 -8.22 -2.01
C ALA A 228 -9.67 -8.91 -1.42
N LEU A 229 -8.72 -8.14 -0.88
CA LEU A 229 -7.52 -8.68 -0.25
C LEU A 229 -7.84 -9.57 0.97
N ARG A 230 -8.85 -9.21 1.77
CA ARG A 230 -9.27 -9.99 2.94
C ARG A 230 -10.13 -11.19 2.59
N GLU A 231 -11.20 -10.98 1.83
CA GLU A 231 -12.23 -12.00 1.60
C GLU A 231 -11.87 -12.96 0.47
N ASP A 232 -11.23 -12.48 -0.60
CA ASP A 232 -10.95 -13.31 -1.77
C ASP A 232 -9.59 -13.99 -1.64
N PHE A 233 -8.58 -13.26 -1.13
CA PHE A 233 -7.21 -13.77 -1.00
C PHE A 233 -6.85 -14.27 0.40
N GLY A 234 -7.67 -13.96 1.41
CA GLY A 234 -7.42 -14.38 2.80
C GLY A 234 -6.15 -13.76 3.38
N PHE A 235 -5.84 -12.51 3.02
CA PHE A 235 -4.72 -11.77 3.59
C PHE A 235 -5.14 -11.07 4.88
N LYS A 236 -4.28 -11.17 5.90
CA LYS A 236 -4.59 -10.66 7.24
C LYS A 236 -3.94 -9.31 7.49
N HIS A 237 -2.64 -9.21 7.22
CA HIS A 237 -1.79 -8.08 7.63
C HIS A 237 -1.71 -7.05 6.51
N ILE A 238 -2.77 -6.27 6.36
CA ILE A 238 -2.87 -5.18 5.38
C ILE A 238 -2.80 -3.85 6.12
N MET A 239 -1.83 -3.01 5.77
CA MET A 239 -1.70 -1.65 6.29
C MET A 239 -1.88 -0.65 5.15
N TRP A 240 -2.89 0.21 5.27
CA TRP A 240 -3.07 1.36 4.40
C TRP A 240 -2.36 2.57 4.99
N VAL A 241 -1.72 3.37 4.15
CA VAL A 241 -0.88 4.51 4.55
C VAL A 241 -1.19 5.68 3.65
N TYR A 242 -1.48 6.83 4.22
CA TYR A 242 -1.63 8.08 3.49
C TYR A 242 -0.29 8.48 2.85
N SER A 243 -0.31 8.86 1.57
CA SER A 243 0.91 9.20 0.81
C SER A 243 1.56 10.54 1.23
N GLY A 244 0.92 11.27 2.16
CA GLY A 244 1.29 12.60 2.62
C GLY A 244 0.70 13.73 1.78
N ARG A 245 -0.02 13.40 0.69
CA ARG A 245 -0.67 14.40 -0.16
C ARG A 245 -2.03 13.97 -0.69
N ARG A 246 -2.09 13.09 -1.68
CA ARG A 246 -3.31 12.90 -2.52
C ARG A 246 -3.59 11.46 -2.90
N GLY A 247 -3.02 10.53 -2.14
CA GLY A 247 -3.11 9.12 -2.44
C GLY A 247 -2.94 8.27 -1.21
N ALA A 248 -3.05 6.97 -1.39
CA ALA A 248 -2.87 5.99 -0.34
C ALA A 248 -2.09 4.78 -0.88
N HIS A 249 -1.25 4.21 -0.01
CA HIS A 249 -0.48 3.01 -0.29
C HIS A 249 -0.99 1.86 0.58
N ALA A 250 -1.19 0.68 0.00
CA ALA A 250 -1.40 -0.53 0.77
C ALA A 250 -0.09 -1.33 0.88
N TRP A 251 0.15 -1.92 2.04
CA TRP A 251 1.24 -2.84 2.31
C TRP A 251 0.66 -4.15 2.85
N VAL A 252 0.64 -5.19 2.02
CA VAL A 252 0.23 -6.54 2.43
C VAL A 252 1.46 -7.32 2.90
N CYS A 253 1.45 -7.65 4.19
CA CYS A 253 2.64 -8.04 4.94
C CYS A 253 2.65 -9.51 5.36
N ASP A 254 1.62 -10.31 5.05
CA ASP A 254 1.59 -11.74 5.34
C ASP A 254 2.84 -12.46 4.78
N ARG A 255 3.45 -13.36 5.56
CA ARG A 255 4.69 -14.08 5.16
C ARG A 255 4.61 -14.72 3.77
N LYS A 256 3.50 -15.42 3.49
CA LYS A 256 3.23 -16.08 2.19
C LYS A 256 3.18 -15.08 1.03
N VAL A 257 2.70 -13.86 1.30
CA VAL A 257 2.58 -12.79 0.31
C VAL A 257 3.94 -12.17 0.03
N ARG A 258 4.76 -11.99 1.07
CA ARG A 258 6.10 -11.41 0.91
C ARG A 258 6.98 -12.22 -0.05
N SER A 259 6.85 -13.55 -0.03
CA SER A 259 7.58 -14.48 -0.90
C SER A 259 6.97 -14.70 -2.29
N MET A 260 5.88 -14.02 -2.66
CA MET A 260 5.26 -14.19 -3.98
C MET A 260 6.17 -13.70 -5.09
N ASP A 261 6.39 -14.52 -6.11
CA ASP A 261 7.05 -14.15 -7.35
C ASP A 261 6.23 -13.14 -8.18
N ASP A 262 6.87 -12.57 -9.20
CA ASP A 262 6.26 -11.59 -10.10
C ASP A 262 5.02 -12.13 -10.84
N GLN A 263 4.92 -13.44 -11.08
CA GLN A 263 3.75 -14.01 -11.78
C GLN A 263 2.51 -13.97 -10.89
N LYS A 264 2.64 -14.41 -9.63
CA LYS A 264 1.55 -14.34 -8.64
C LYS A 264 1.14 -12.90 -8.37
N ARG A 265 2.12 -12.00 -8.25
CA ARG A 265 1.88 -10.55 -8.12
C ARG A 265 1.09 -9.98 -9.29
N ARG A 266 1.51 -10.28 -10.53
CA ARG A 266 0.78 -9.90 -11.76
C ARG A 266 -0.64 -10.45 -11.77
N ALA A 267 -0.87 -11.67 -11.30
CA ALA A 267 -2.20 -12.26 -11.25
C ALA A 267 -3.12 -11.53 -10.27
N ILE A 268 -2.64 -11.20 -9.06
CA ILE A 268 -3.42 -10.43 -8.07
C ILE A 268 -3.69 -9.01 -8.58
N ALA A 269 -2.66 -8.36 -9.12
CA ALA A 269 -2.79 -7.03 -9.70
C ALA A 269 -3.84 -7.04 -10.84
N GLY A 270 -3.74 -7.98 -11.78
CA GLY A 270 -4.68 -8.14 -12.88
C GLY A 270 -6.10 -8.53 -12.46
N TYR A 271 -6.26 -9.22 -11.33
CA TYR A 271 -7.59 -9.50 -10.73
C TYR A 271 -8.29 -8.21 -10.28
N LEU A 272 -7.52 -7.25 -9.75
CA LEU A 272 -8.02 -5.96 -9.27
C LEU A 272 -8.06 -4.88 -10.36
N GLU A 273 -7.38 -5.06 -11.50
CA GLU A 273 -7.30 -4.10 -12.60
C GLU A 273 -8.55 -4.16 -13.52
N VAL A 274 -9.55 -3.33 -13.22
CA VAL A 274 -10.83 -3.27 -13.96
C VAL A 274 -10.87 -2.13 -14.96
N VAL A 275 -10.41 -0.94 -14.55
CA VAL A 275 -10.39 0.27 -15.39
C VAL A 275 -9.09 0.29 -16.18
N LYS A 276 -9.18 0.25 -17.52
CA LYS A 276 -8.01 0.21 -18.41
C LYS A 276 -8.08 1.35 -19.43
N GLY A 277 -6.96 2.05 -19.60
CA GLY A 277 -6.83 3.16 -20.55
C GLY A 277 -6.70 4.54 -19.88
N GLY A 278 -6.02 5.47 -20.56
CA GLY A 278 -5.83 6.85 -20.10
C GLY A 278 -7.02 7.78 -20.33
N ALA A 279 -6.85 9.07 -20.03
CA ALA A 279 -7.91 10.10 -20.16
C ALA A 279 -8.45 10.30 -21.58
N GLN A 280 -7.66 9.94 -22.61
CA GLN A 280 -8.03 10.07 -24.04
C GLN A 280 -8.64 8.78 -24.62
N SER A 281 -8.72 7.70 -23.83
CA SER A 281 -9.41 6.49 -24.26
C SER A 281 -10.91 6.70 -24.23
N GLY A 282 -11.64 6.01 -25.11
CA GLY A 282 -13.09 5.83 -24.96
C GLY A 282 -13.43 4.93 -23.76
N LYS A 283 -14.34 3.98 -23.94
CA LYS A 283 -14.77 3.06 -22.87
C LYS A 283 -13.60 2.37 -22.14
N LYS A 284 -13.46 2.59 -20.83
CA LYS A 284 -12.34 2.08 -20.02
C LYS A 284 -12.65 0.78 -19.30
N VAL A 285 -13.92 0.47 -19.09
CA VAL A 285 -14.36 -0.76 -18.44
C VAL A 285 -14.86 -1.76 -19.48
N ASN A 286 -14.17 -2.89 -19.59
CA ASN A 286 -14.48 -3.96 -20.54
C ASN A 286 -14.49 -5.30 -19.79
N VAL A 287 -15.55 -5.53 -19.01
CA VAL A 287 -15.68 -6.69 -18.13
C VAL A 287 -16.57 -7.79 -18.72
N ARG A 288 -16.18 -9.05 -18.50
CA ARG A 288 -16.93 -10.23 -18.99
C ARG A 288 -18.28 -10.38 -18.25
N ARG A 289 -19.28 -10.94 -18.93
CA ARG A 289 -20.59 -11.28 -18.36
C ARG A 289 -20.81 -12.81 -18.31
N PRO A 290 -21.53 -13.35 -17.31
CA PRO A 290 -22.02 -12.66 -16.11
C PRO A 290 -20.86 -12.08 -15.27
N LEU A 291 -21.15 -11.05 -14.47
CA LEU A 291 -20.12 -10.38 -13.67
C LEU A 291 -19.45 -11.37 -12.71
N HIS A 292 -18.13 -11.26 -12.58
CA HIS A 292 -17.39 -11.98 -11.55
C HIS A 292 -17.90 -11.57 -10.15
N PRO A 293 -17.97 -12.47 -9.15
CA PRO A 293 -18.47 -12.14 -7.81
C PRO A 293 -17.83 -10.90 -7.18
N HIS A 294 -16.51 -10.72 -7.34
CA HIS A 294 -15.80 -9.50 -6.93
C HIS A 294 -16.40 -8.22 -7.53
N LEU A 295 -16.71 -8.21 -8.82
CA LEU A 295 -17.30 -7.04 -9.48
C LEU A 295 -18.73 -6.79 -9.03
N ALA A 296 -19.51 -7.85 -8.83
CA ALA A 296 -20.87 -7.74 -8.31
C ALA A 296 -20.87 -7.16 -6.88
N ARG A 297 -19.99 -7.63 -5.99
CA ARG A 297 -19.79 -7.09 -4.64
C ARG A 297 -19.25 -5.66 -4.68
N SER A 298 -18.32 -5.36 -5.59
CA SER A 298 -17.78 -4.01 -5.77
C SER A 298 -18.87 -3.02 -6.17
N LEU A 299 -19.77 -3.40 -7.09
CA LEU A 299 -20.92 -2.56 -7.45
C LEU A 299 -21.84 -2.27 -6.25
N GLU A 300 -22.06 -3.26 -5.40
CA GLU A 300 -22.88 -3.10 -4.19
C GLU A 300 -22.24 -2.11 -3.20
N ILE A 301 -20.92 -2.15 -3.04
CA ILE A 301 -20.16 -1.19 -2.23
C ILE A 301 -20.24 0.22 -2.84
N LEU A 302 -20.11 0.32 -4.17
CA LEU A 302 -19.92 1.59 -4.87
C LEU A 302 -21.23 2.31 -5.23
N LYS A 303 -22.38 1.63 -5.20
CA LYS A 303 -23.65 2.23 -5.69
C LYS A 303 -24.07 3.49 -4.94
N THR A 304 -23.86 3.56 -3.63
CA THR A 304 -24.24 4.72 -2.82
C THR A 304 -23.28 5.88 -3.09
N HIS A 305 -21.97 5.59 -3.10
CA HIS A 305 -20.95 6.57 -3.46
C HIS A 305 -21.12 7.11 -4.90
N PHE A 306 -21.57 6.28 -5.84
CA PHE A 306 -21.88 6.74 -7.19
C PHE A 306 -22.97 7.82 -7.16
N GLN A 307 -24.04 7.61 -6.40
CA GLN A 307 -25.12 8.59 -6.32
C GLN A 307 -24.67 9.85 -5.57
N GLU A 308 -24.15 9.70 -4.35
CA GLU A 308 -23.87 10.83 -3.46
C GLU A 308 -22.58 11.56 -3.85
N ASP A 309 -21.47 10.83 -3.99
CA ASP A 309 -20.17 11.46 -4.20
C ASP A 309 -19.93 11.80 -5.68
N VAL A 310 -20.32 10.92 -6.60
CA VAL A 310 -20.07 11.15 -8.03
C VAL A 310 -21.16 12.02 -8.65
N LEU A 311 -22.41 11.60 -8.63
CA LEU A 311 -23.48 12.33 -9.35
C LEU A 311 -23.84 13.65 -8.69
N ASP A 312 -23.96 13.69 -7.36
CA ASP A 312 -24.42 14.89 -6.64
C ASP A 312 -23.27 15.83 -6.28
N VAL A 313 -22.13 15.31 -5.82
CA VAL A 313 -21.00 16.15 -5.38
C VAL A 313 -20.03 16.50 -6.51
N GLN A 314 -19.57 15.55 -7.31
CA GLN A 314 -18.67 15.85 -8.44
C GLN A 314 -19.43 16.40 -9.66
N ASP A 315 -20.70 16.03 -9.87
CA ASP A 315 -21.50 16.46 -11.03
C ASP A 315 -20.71 16.41 -12.36
N PRO A 316 -20.04 15.27 -12.69
CA PRO A 316 -19.01 15.22 -13.73
C PRO A 316 -19.56 15.52 -15.11
N TRP A 317 -20.85 15.29 -15.35
CA TRP A 317 -21.51 15.47 -16.64
C TRP A 317 -22.22 16.81 -16.77
N ALA A 318 -21.99 17.78 -15.88
CA ALA A 318 -22.60 19.11 -15.97
C ALA A 318 -22.34 19.77 -17.34
N SER A 319 -21.10 19.68 -17.83
CA SER A 319 -20.67 20.28 -19.10
C SER A 319 -21.11 19.46 -20.32
N ALA A 320 -21.29 20.13 -21.45
CA ALA A 320 -21.64 19.48 -22.72
C ALA A 320 -20.59 18.44 -23.14
N GLU A 321 -19.30 18.79 -23.02
CA GLU A 321 -18.18 17.88 -23.34
C GLU A 321 -18.24 16.57 -22.53
N GLN A 322 -18.46 16.67 -21.21
CA GLN A 322 -18.51 15.50 -20.35
C GLN A 322 -19.80 14.70 -20.53
N SER A 323 -20.92 15.37 -20.79
CA SER A 323 -22.17 14.67 -21.12
C SER A 323 -22.06 13.89 -22.44
N GLU A 324 -21.29 14.37 -23.41
CA GLU A 324 -21.02 13.63 -24.65
C GLU A 324 -20.17 12.38 -24.39
N LYS A 325 -19.19 12.45 -23.47
CA LYS A 325 -18.43 11.26 -23.03
C LYS A 325 -19.36 10.20 -22.43
N LEU A 326 -20.33 10.60 -21.59
CA LEU A 326 -21.35 9.68 -21.08
C LEU A 326 -22.15 9.01 -22.21
N LEU A 327 -22.57 9.77 -23.23
CA LEU A 327 -23.31 9.19 -24.37
C LEU A 327 -22.49 8.14 -25.11
N GLN A 328 -21.18 8.32 -25.26
CA GLN A 328 -20.29 7.35 -25.90
C GLN A 328 -20.20 6.00 -25.15
N LEU A 329 -20.54 5.98 -23.85
CA LEU A 329 -20.55 4.76 -23.04
C LEU A 329 -21.87 3.96 -23.18
N LEU A 330 -22.90 4.55 -23.78
CA LEU A 330 -24.21 3.91 -23.99
C LEU A 330 -24.27 3.15 -25.32
N PRO A 331 -24.93 1.99 -25.37
CA PRO A 331 -24.86 1.08 -26.52
C PRO A 331 -25.72 1.49 -27.72
N ASN A 332 -26.66 2.44 -27.57
CA ASN A 332 -27.70 2.71 -28.57
C ASN A 332 -27.67 4.16 -29.07
N GLN A 333 -27.38 4.35 -30.37
CA GLN A 333 -27.26 5.69 -30.97
C GLN A 333 -28.58 6.49 -30.94
N ASN A 334 -29.75 5.87 -31.14
CA ASN A 334 -31.03 6.56 -31.09
C ASN A 334 -31.37 7.08 -29.69
N LEU A 335 -31.03 6.28 -28.66
CA LEU A 335 -31.10 6.72 -27.25
C LEU A 335 -30.18 7.92 -27.03
N ASN A 336 -28.95 7.85 -27.54
CA ASN A 336 -27.97 8.92 -27.38
C ASN A 336 -28.42 10.22 -28.04
N GLU A 337 -28.98 10.17 -29.26
CA GLU A 337 -29.54 11.35 -29.94
C GLU A 337 -30.73 11.95 -29.18
N SER A 338 -31.59 11.10 -28.63
CA SER A 338 -32.76 11.54 -27.85
C SER A 338 -32.34 12.23 -26.55
N LEU A 339 -31.35 11.66 -25.85
CA LEU A 339 -30.76 12.25 -24.65
C LEU A 339 -30.06 13.57 -24.99
N ARG A 340 -29.27 13.62 -26.06
CA ARG A 340 -28.59 14.83 -26.52
C ARG A 340 -29.59 15.96 -26.77
N ARG A 341 -30.65 15.72 -27.57
CA ARG A 341 -31.71 16.71 -27.81
C ARG A 341 -32.37 17.19 -26.51
N LYS A 342 -32.61 16.28 -25.56
CA LYS A 342 -33.23 16.61 -24.27
C LYS A 342 -32.32 17.49 -23.41
N TRP A 343 -31.02 17.22 -23.40
CA TRP A 343 -30.04 17.98 -22.63
C TRP A 343 -29.70 19.33 -23.29
N ASP A 344 -29.68 19.39 -24.61
CA ASP A 344 -29.51 20.65 -25.37
C ASP A 344 -30.71 21.59 -25.17
N ALA A 345 -31.93 21.04 -25.09
CA ALA A 345 -33.14 21.82 -24.83
C ALA A 345 -33.23 22.37 -23.39
N ALA A 346 -32.47 21.81 -22.46
CA ALA A 346 -32.39 22.27 -21.08
C ALA A 346 -30.93 22.25 -20.60
N PRO A 347 -30.12 23.26 -21.00
CA PRO A 347 -28.73 23.36 -20.58
C PRO A 347 -28.60 23.46 -19.06
N GLY A 348 -27.50 22.96 -18.50
CA GLY A 348 -27.24 22.99 -17.06
C GLY A 348 -27.96 21.92 -16.23
N ARG A 349 -28.55 20.90 -16.87
CA ARG A 349 -29.07 19.71 -16.16
C ARG A 349 -27.96 19.03 -15.36
N ALA A 350 -28.21 18.78 -14.07
CA ALA A 350 -27.30 18.06 -13.19
C ALA A 350 -27.09 16.60 -13.62
N SER A 351 -25.93 16.03 -13.28
CA SER A 351 -25.52 14.66 -13.61
C SER A 351 -26.51 13.61 -13.08
N ALA A 352 -27.03 13.77 -11.87
CA ALA A 352 -28.07 12.89 -11.32
C ALA A 352 -29.35 12.88 -12.18
N SER A 353 -29.76 14.05 -12.69
CA SER A 353 -30.91 14.14 -13.59
C SER A 353 -30.60 13.54 -14.97
N LYS A 354 -29.40 13.77 -15.51
CA LYS A 354 -28.95 13.14 -16.76
C LYS A 354 -28.93 11.61 -16.62
N TRP A 355 -28.51 11.09 -15.48
CA TRP A 355 -28.52 9.66 -15.17
C TRP A 355 -29.93 9.07 -15.13
N ALA A 356 -30.87 9.75 -14.46
CA ALA A 356 -32.28 9.34 -14.41
C ALA A 356 -32.96 9.44 -15.78
N ASP A 357 -32.57 10.43 -16.60
CA ASP A 357 -33.08 10.62 -17.95
C ASP A 357 -32.81 9.41 -18.86
N ILE A 358 -31.69 8.69 -18.65
CA ILE A 358 -31.37 7.46 -19.41
C ILE A 358 -32.51 6.45 -19.30
N ASP A 359 -32.97 6.17 -18.07
CA ASP A 359 -34.04 5.20 -17.84
C ASP A 359 -35.40 5.73 -18.31
N ALA A 360 -35.66 7.03 -18.11
CA ALA A 360 -36.92 7.65 -18.52
C ALA A 360 -37.10 7.64 -20.05
N VAL A 361 -36.04 7.95 -20.80
CA VAL A 361 -36.05 7.94 -22.27
C VAL A 361 -36.04 6.51 -22.82
N ALA A 362 -35.33 5.58 -22.18
CA ALA A 362 -35.40 4.18 -22.53
C ALA A 362 -36.82 3.62 -22.42
N LYS A 363 -37.55 3.97 -21.35
CA LYS A 363 -38.92 3.52 -21.08
C LYS A 363 -39.97 4.17 -21.97
N SER A 364 -39.71 5.37 -22.51
CA SER A 364 -40.69 6.09 -23.36
C SER A 364 -40.82 5.51 -24.77
N GLY A 365 -40.04 4.48 -25.13
CA GLY A 365 -40.07 3.85 -26.45
C GLY A 365 -39.34 4.64 -27.53
N ALA A 366 -38.49 5.61 -27.13
CA ALA A 366 -37.68 6.42 -28.05
C ALA A 366 -36.73 5.57 -28.93
N SER A 367 -36.44 4.32 -28.52
CA SER A 367 -35.65 3.37 -29.31
C SER A 367 -36.34 2.01 -29.37
N LYS A 368 -36.90 1.68 -30.55
CA LYS A 368 -37.66 0.43 -30.79
C LYS A 368 -36.80 -0.85 -30.69
N ASN A 369 -35.47 -0.72 -30.71
CA ASN A 369 -34.51 -1.83 -30.70
C ASN A 369 -33.58 -1.79 -29.47
N LEU A 370 -34.01 -1.15 -28.38
CA LEU A 370 -33.19 -1.04 -27.18
C LEU A 370 -33.18 -2.36 -26.40
N ASP A 371 -32.02 -2.98 -26.30
CA ASP A 371 -31.81 -4.15 -25.45
C ASP A 371 -31.66 -3.68 -23.98
N ALA A 372 -32.68 -3.96 -23.17
CA ALA A 372 -32.71 -3.58 -21.75
C ALA A 372 -31.57 -4.21 -20.95
N ARG A 373 -31.12 -5.41 -21.33
CA ARG A 373 -29.99 -6.08 -20.68
C ARG A 373 -28.68 -5.36 -21.02
N GLN A 374 -28.45 -5.03 -22.29
CA GLN A 374 -27.26 -4.27 -22.69
C GLN A 374 -27.22 -2.90 -22.04
N LEU A 375 -28.37 -2.22 -21.88
CA LEU A 375 -28.43 -0.94 -21.18
C LEU A 375 -28.06 -1.11 -19.70
N LEU A 376 -28.60 -2.12 -19.01
CA LEU A 376 -28.23 -2.40 -17.63
C LEU A 376 -26.73 -2.69 -17.49
N GLU A 377 -26.19 -3.54 -18.36
CA GLU A 377 -24.78 -3.89 -18.37
C GLU A 377 -23.88 -2.67 -18.64
N ALA A 378 -24.30 -1.75 -19.53
CA ALA A 378 -23.61 -0.50 -19.77
C ALA A 378 -23.67 0.45 -18.56
N LYS A 379 -24.81 0.55 -17.88
CA LYS A 379 -24.92 1.34 -16.65
C LYS A 379 -24.01 0.80 -15.55
N GLN A 380 -23.89 -0.53 -15.41
CA GLN A 380 -22.94 -1.14 -14.49
C GLN A 380 -21.49 -0.81 -14.84
N ASP A 381 -21.12 -0.86 -16.12
CA ASP A 381 -19.77 -0.48 -16.58
C ASP A 381 -19.48 1.00 -16.29
N ILE A 382 -20.46 1.90 -16.47
CA ILE A 382 -20.33 3.33 -16.16
C ILE A 382 -20.12 3.54 -14.65
N VAL A 383 -20.88 2.85 -13.79
CA VAL A 383 -20.66 2.92 -12.35
C VAL A 383 -19.22 2.53 -12.02
N LEU A 384 -18.74 1.39 -12.54
CA LEU A 384 -17.35 0.95 -12.34
C LEU A 384 -16.34 1.97 -12.86
N GLU A 385 -16.54 2.55 -14.05
CA GLU A 385 -15.59 3.50 -14.65
C GLU A 385 -15.41 4.78 -13.81
N TYR A 386 -16.49 5.20 -13.13
CA TYR A 386 -16.54 6.41 -12.34
C TYR A 386 -16.26 6.20 -10.84
N THR A 387 -16.19 4.96 -10.35
CA THR A 387 -16.07 4.71 -8.89
C THR A 387 -15.05 3.64 -8.52
N TYR A 388 -14.69 2.74 -9.44
CA TYR A 388 -13.81 1.62 -9.14
C TYR A 388 -12.35 2.10 -8.99
N PRO A 389 -11.57 1.48 -8.08
CA PRO A 389 -10.16 1.80 -7.87
C PRO A 389 -9.33 1.84 -9.17
N ARG A 390 -8.60 2.94 -9.37
CA ARG A 390 -7.56 3.11 -10.39
C ARG A 390 -6.21 2.90 -9.72
N LEU A 391 -5.57 1.76 -10.00
CA LEU A 391 -4.34 1.33 -9.35
C LEU A 391 -3.13 1.63 -10.25
N ASP A 392 -2.04 2.14 -9.70
CA ASP A 392 -0.74 2.08 -10.39
C ASP A 392 -0.24 0.63 -10.34
N ILE A 393 -0.60 -0.10 -11.39
CA ILE A 393 -0.41 -1.54 -11.45
C ILE A 393 1.08 -1.92 -11.47
N GLU A 394 1.97 -1.05 -11.94
CA GLU A 394 3.40 -1.36 -12.03
C GLU A 394 4.07 -1.44 -10.66
N VAL A 395 3.51 -0.76 -9.66
CA VAL A 395 3.90 -0.86 -8.24
C VAL A 395 3.67 -2.26 -7.70
N SER A 396 2.58 -2.91 -8.13
CA SER A 396 2.16 -4.21 -7.61
C SER A 396 2.80 -5.40 -8.32
N LYS A 397 3.23 -5.25 -9.58
CA LYS A 397 3.65 -6.38 -10.44
C LYS A 397 5.02 -6.97 -10.15
N LYS A 398 5.98 -6.17 -9.67
CA LYS A 398 7.39 -6.59 -9.57
C LYS A 398 7.89 -6.56 -8.13
N LEU A 399 8.66 -7.59 -7.77
CA LEU A 399 9.23 -7.74 -6.43
C LEU A 399 10.26 -6.65 -6.10
N ASN A 400 10.90 -6.05 -7.10
CA ASN A 400 11.95 -5.05 -6.90
C ASN A 400 11.47 -3.59 -6.88
N HIS A 401 10.15 -3.35 -6.87
CA HIS A 401 9.60 -2.01 -6.83
C HIS A 401 9.88 -1.33 -5.47
N LEU A 402 10.21 -0.05 -5.50
CA LEU A 402 10.48 0.79 -4.33
C LEU A 402 9.24 1.64 -4.04
N LEU A 403 8.76 1.65 -2.80
CA LEU A 403 7.61 2.48 -2.42
C LEU A 403 7.92 3.30 -1.18
N LYS A 404 7.40 4.54 -1.14
CA LYS A 404 7.64 5.50 -0.06
C LYS A 404 7.34 4.90 1.31
N SER A 405 8.27 5.07 2.26
CA SER A 405 8.11 4.56 3.63
C SER A 405 6.92 5.20 4.35
N PRO A 406 6.21 4.47 5.22
CA PRO A 406 5.35 5.06 6.23
C PRO A 406 6.12 6.05 7.12
N PHE A 407 5.39 7.00 7.71
CA PHE A 407 5.86 8.04 8.63
C PHE A 407 6.89 9.04 8.09
N VAL A 408 7.29 8.97 6.81
CA VAL A 408 8.09 10.06 6.21
C VAL A 408 7.24 11.32 6.08
N VAL A 409 7.89 12.47 6.13
CA VAL A 409 7.24 13.76 5.90
C VAL A 409 7.18 14.02 4.40
N HIS A 410 6.02 14.40 3.88
CA HIS A 410 5.91 14.81 2.48
C HIS A 410 6.46 16.24 2.31
N PRO A 411 7.51 16.47 1.49
CA PRO A 411 8.24 17.74 1.47
C PRO A 411 7.39 18.94 0.99
N GLY A 412 6.40 18.68 0.13
CA GLY A 412 5.53 19.74 -0.40
C GLY A 412 4.35 20.12 0.50
N THR A 413 4.00 19.30 1.49
CA THR A 413 2.80 19.52 2.35
C THR A 413 3.15 19.58 3.83
N GLY A 414 4.31 19.08 4.23
CA GLY A 414 4.69 18.89 5.64
C GLY A 414 3.94 17.78 6.35
N ARG A 415 2.94 17.15 5.73
CA ARG A 415 2.15 16.09 6.36
C ARG A 415 2.95 14.81 6.51
N VAL A 416 2.74 14.13 7.62
CA VAL A 416 3.32 12.81 7.90
C VAL A 416 2.55 11.73 7.14
N CYS A 417 3.25 10.77 6.53
CA CYS A 417 2.63 9.63 5.83
C CYS A 417 2.10 8.59 6.84
N VAL A 418 0.97 8.89 7.47
CA VAL A 418 0.41 8.09 8.58
C VAL A 418 -0.41 6.88 8.11
N PRO A 419 -0.49 5.80 8.90
CA PRO A 419 -1.46 4.73 8.67
C PRO A 419 -2.91 5.24 8.66
N ILE A 420 -3.74 4.63 7.82
CA ILE A 420 -5.18 4.89 7.71
C ILE A 420 -5.92 3.79 8.47
N ASN A 421 -6.86 4.16 9.35
CA ASN A 421 -7.70 3.20 10.06
C ASN A 421 -8.82 2.68 9.16
N THR A 422 -8.72 1.42 8.71
CA THR A 422 -9.74 0.83 7.84
C THR A 422 -11.04 0.43 8.54
N LYS A 423 -11.05 0.34 9.88
CA LYS A 423 -12.29 0.03 10.63
C LYS A 423 -13.28 1.18 10.59
N ASN A 424 -12.77 2.41 10.66
CA ASN A 424 -13.54 3.65 10.60
C ASN A 424 -13.02 4.52 9.45
N LEU A 425 -13.06 3.97 8.24
CA LEU A 425 -12.41 4.59 7.08
C LEU A 425 -12.96 5.98 6.74
N GLU A 426 -14.27 6.19 6.96
CA GLU A 426 -14.95 7.46 6.68
C GLU A 426 -14.47 8.63 7.54
N ASP A 427 -13.87 8.34 8.70
CA ASP A 427 -13.38 9.35 9.64
C ASP A 427 -12.01 9.92 9.23
N PHE A 428 -11.35 9.31 8.23
CA PHE A 428 -10.02 9.75 7.82
C PHE A 428 -10.06 11.06 7.03
N ASP A 429 -9.61 12.14 7.64
CA ASP A 429 -9.44 13.45 7.00
C ASP A 429 -7.99 13.67 6.53
N PRO A 430 -7.70 13.65 5.21
CA PRO A 430 -6.35 13.87 4.70
C PRO A 430 -5.82 15.29 4.93
N LEU A 431 -6.72 16.26 5.17
CA LEU A 431 -6.36 17.66 5.44
C LEU A 431 -6.01 17.89 6.90
N GLY A 432 -6.62 17.12 7.81
CA GLY A 432 -6.37 17.12 9.26
C GLY A 432 -5.20 16.26 9.72
N VAL A 433 -4.52 15.52 8.82
CA VAL A 433 -3.28 14.81 9.15
C VAL A 433 -2.21 15.82 9.61
N PRO A 434 -1.54 15.58 10.76
CA PRO A 434 -0.61 16.55 11.33
C PRO A 434 0.58 16.84 10.40
N THR A 435 0.99 18.10 10.37
CA THR A 435 2.23 18.50 9.71
C THR A 435 3.41 18.41 10.66
N VAL A 436 4.62 18.29 10.11
CA VAL A 436 5.85 18.26 10.90
C VAL A 436 6.01 19.51 11.77
N GLN A 437 5.57 20.67 11.29
CA GLN A 437 5.62 21.90 12.07
C GLN A 437 4.65 21.82 13.25
N ASP A 438 3.41 21.39 13.03
CA ASP A 438 2.39 21.26 14.09
C ASP A 438 2.91 20.37 15.22
N LEU A 439 3.50 19.23 14.86
CA LEU A 439 4.05 18.27 15.82
C LEU A 439 5.21 18.87 16.64
N LEU A 440 6.09 19.66 16.02
CA LEU A 440 7.18 20.30 16.76
C LEU A 440 6.65 21.40 17.69
N ALA A 441 5.63 22.16 17.28
CA ALA A 441 5.00 23.15 18.13
C ALA A 441 4.23 22.52 19.32
N GLU A 442 3.59 21.37 19.12
CA GLU A 442 2.95 20.59 20.20
C GLU A 442 3.97 20.16 21.25
N ILE A 443 5.16 19.74 20.83
CA ILE A 443 6.26 19.42 21.73
C ILE A 443 6.71 20.66 22.51
N ASP A 444 6.99 21.77 21.81
CA ASP A 444 7.55 22.98 22.45
C ASP A 444 6.56 23.64 23.42
N SER A 445 5.26 23.41 23.20
CA SER A 445 4.17 23.87 24.07
C SER A 445 3.78 22.87 25.17
N TRP A 446 4.37 21.67 25.19
CA TRP A 446 4.05 20.64 26.19
C TRP A 446 4.50 21.09 27.59
N LYS A 447 3.56 21.12 28.53
CA LYS A 447 3.77 21.52 29.94
C LYS A 447 3.48 20.39 30.94
N GLY A 448 3.49 19.13 30.50
CA GLY A 448 3.13 17.99 31.35
C GLY A 448 4.02 17.88 32.60
N GLU A 449 3.45 17.31 33.66
CA GLU A 449 4.16 17.00 34.90
C GLU A 449 5.24 15.96 34.59
N GLU A 450 6.51 16.34 34.70
CA GLU A 450 7.61 15.37 34.69
C GLU A 450 7.45 14.51 35.94
N GLU A 451 6.94 13.28 35.80
CA GLU A 451 6.96 12.32 36.90
C GLU A 451 8.41 12.06 37.30
N GLU A 452 8.82 12.57 38.47
CA GLU A 452 10.11 12.29 39.08
C GLU A 452 10.26 10.76 39.27
N GLY A 453 11.02 10.10 38.39
CA GLY A 453 11.42 8.70 38.53
C GLY A 453 10.80 7.70 37.55
N GLY A 454 9.93 8.13 36.62
CA GLY A 454 9.44 7.28 35.53
C GLY A 454 10.39 7.27 34.32
N LYS A 455 10.45 6.15 33.55
CA LYS A 455 11.09 6.16 32.21
C LYS A 455 10.42 7.26 31.38
N GLY A 456 11.19 8.27 30.96
CA GLY A 456 10.64 9.45 30.29
C GLY A 456 9.77 9.09 29.07
N THR A 457 8.53 9.58 29.06
CA THR A 457 7.58 9.43 27.96
C THR A 457 8.20 9.90 26.63
N ALA A 458 8.12 9.06 25.60
CA ALA A 458 8.66 9.39 24.28
C ALA A 458 7.97 10.62 23.70
N ASP A 459 8.70 11.50 23.01
CA ASP A 459 8.17 12.79 22.54
C ASP A 459 6.95 12.64 21.62
N TRP A 460 6.89 11.58 20.81
CA TRP A 460 5.75 11.34 19.93
C TRP A 460 4.44 11.06 20.68
N GLU A 461 4.51 10.56 21.93
CA GLU A 461 3.33 10.35 22.77
C GLU A 461 2.73 11.65 23.31
N LYS A 462 3.46 12.76 23.19
CA LYS A 462 3.04 14.11 23.60
C LYS A 462 2.38 14.88 22.45
N THR A 463 2.21 14.25 21.30
CA THR A 463 1.78 14.89 20.05
C THR A 463 0.57 14.20 19.44
N SER A 464 -0.07 14.86 18.49
CA SER A 464 -1.12 14.33 17.63
C SER A 464 -0.66 13.18 16.72
N LEU A 465 0.65 12.85 16.70
CA LEU A 465 1.18 11.66 16.03
C LEU A 465 0.91 10.35 16.82
N LYS A 466 0.68 10.44 18.14
CA LYS A 466 0.44 9.29 19.03
C LYS A 466 -0.56 8.26 18.50
N PRO A 467 -1.81 8.60 18.12
CA PRO A 467 -2.78 7.61 17.68
C PRO A 467 -2.33 6.80 16.46
N TYR A 468 -1.58 7.44 15.54
CA TYR A 468 -1.06 6.79 14.34
C TYR A 468 0.08 5.82 14.65
N ILE A 469 0.98 6.18 15.57
CA ILE A 469 2.06 5.29 16.01
C ILE A 469 1.48 4.12 16.82
N GLU A 470 0.49 4.36 17.68
CA GLU A 470 -0.19 3.30 18.41
C GLU A 470 -0.89 2.32 17.45
N GLN A 471 -1.62 2.82 16.45
CA GLN A 471 -2.19 1.96 15.42
C GLN A 471 -1.11 1.12 14.70
N PHE A 472 0.03 1.73 14.37
CA PHE A 472 1.14 1.02 13.74
C PHE A 472 1.75 -0.03 14.67
N ARG A 473 1.99 0.29 15.93
CA ARG A 473 2.46 -0.65 16.97
C ARG A 473 1.55 -1.87 17.06
N HIS A 474 0.23 -1.67 17.13
CA HIS A 474 -0.74 -2.76 17.17
C HIS A 474 -0.64 -3.64 15.91
N PHE A 475 -0.52 -3.03 14.73
CA PHE A 475 -0.32 -3.76 13.48
C PHE A 475 0.97 -4.60 13.50
N VAL A 476 2.09 -4.01 13.91
CA VAL A 476 3.40 -4.68 13.97
C VAL A 476 3.40 -5.83 14.98
N ASN A 477 2.79 -5.63 16.15
CA ASN A 477 2.64 -6.69 17.15
C ASN A 477 1.81 -7.86 16.63
N GLY A 478 0.69 -7.58 15.94
CA GLY A 478 -0.11 -8.61 15.29
C GLY A 478 0.67 -9.39 14.23
N LEU A 479 1.47 -8.70 13.41
CA LEU A 479 2.33 -9.33 12.40
C LEU A 479 3.40 -10.23 13.05
N MET A 480 4.11 -9.73 14.07
CA MET A 480 5.15 -10.51 14.74
C MET A 480 4.59 -11.73 15.48
N LYS A 481 3.37 -11.66 15.99
CA LYS A 481 2.68 -12.81 16.60
C LYS A 481 2.48 -13.94 15.58
N ASP A 482 1.85 -13.64 14.44
CA ASP A 482 1.63 -14.64 13.37
C ASP A 482 2.96 -15.16 12.78
N GLU A 483 4.04 -14.38 12.79
CA GLU A 483 5.38 -14.85 12.40
C GLU A 483 5.98 -15.90 13.36
N LYS A 484 5.76 -15.73 14.67
CA LYS A 484 6.21 -16.69 15.70
C LYS A 484 5.42 -18.00 15.63
N ASP A 485 4.10 -17.93 15.51
CA ASP A 485 3.21 -19.10 15.47
C ASP A 485 3.58 -20.06 14.32
N VAL A 486 3.99 -19.51 13.17
CA VAL A 486 4.45 -20.31 12.02
C VAL A 486 5.79 -20.99 12.29
N LYS A 487 6.70 -20.36 13.05
CA LYS A 487 7.98 -20.99 13.42
C LYS A 487 7.75 -22.18 14.37
N VAL A 488 6.96 -21.97 15.43
CA VAL A 488 6.63 -23.02 16.41
C VAL A 488 5.91 -24.19 15.74
N LYS A 489 4.99 -23.92 14.80
CA LYS A 489 4.32 -24.99 14.06
C LYS A 489 5.27 -25.83 13.22
N ARG A 490 6.25 -25.21 12.54
CA ARG A 490 7.28 -25.93 11.78
C ARG A 490 8.17 -26.78 12.68
N GLU A 491 8.64 -26.22 13.80
CA GLU A 491 9.46 -26.95 14.77
C GLU A 491 8.74 -28.19 15.28
N ARG A 492 7.43 -28.10 15.58
CA ARG A 492 6.61 -29.25 15.97
C ARG A 492 6.38 -30.27 14.86
N GLU A 493 6.23 -29.82 13.61
CA GLU A 493 6.07 -30.71 12.45
C GLU A 493 7.38 -31.46 12.17
N ASP A 494 8.53 -30.77 12.25
CA ASP A 494 9.86 -31.36 12.09
C ASP A 494 10.16 -32.37 13.22
N GLU A 495 9.86 -32.03 14.49
CA GLU A 495 9.97 -32.94 15.64
C GLU A 495 9.05 -34.17 15.52
N SER A 496 7.91 -34.05 14.83
CA SER A 496 6.97 -35.16 14.61
C SER A 496 7.35 -36.08 13.45
N MET A 497 8.24 -35.65 12.56
CA MET A 497 8.75 -36.46 11.44
C MET A 497 10.04 -37.23 11.78
N ASP A 498 10.63 -36.98 12.95
CA ASP A 498 11.85 -37.63 13.46
C ASP A 498 11.56 -38.88 14.34
N PHE A 499 10.37 -39.48 14.25
CA PHE A 499 9.99 -40.72 14.96
C PHE A 499 9.76 -41.92 14.06
#